data_AF-A0A356B2E3-F1
#
_entry.id   AF-A0A356B2E3-F1
#
_cell.length_a   1.000
_cell.length_b   1.000
_cell.length_c   1.000
_cell.angle_alpha   90.00
_cell.angle_beta   90.00
_cell.angle_gamma   90.00
#
_symmetry.space_group_name_H-M   'P 1'
#
loop_
_entity.id
_entity.type
_entity.pdbx_description
1 polymer ?
#
loop_
_entity_poly.entity_id
_entity_poly.type
_entity_poly.pdbx_seq_one_letter_code
_entity_poly.pdbx_strand_id
1 'polypeptide(L)'
;ITDSLKEGIRSFSRQIQGFMADDAVLTGVETRTSSPIRMVRNSEYQCIGFSGLYPGGEGAGYAGGIMSAAVDGLRIAEKIIRKYSPCK
;
A
#
# COMPACT_ATOMS: atom_id res chain seq x y z
N ILE A 1 0.40 17.45 12.59
CA ILE A 1 -0.63 17.05 11.57
C ILE A 1 -1.55 18.21 11.26
N THR A 2 -2.20 18.84 12.26
CA THR A 2 -3.13 19.97 12.05
C THR A 2 -2.51 21.17 11.33
N ASP A 3 -1.27 21.55 11.67
CA ASP A 3 -0.61 22.71 11.03
C ASP A 3 -0.24 22.42 9.58
N SER A 4 0.32 21.23 9.31
CA SER A 4 0.59 20.75 7.95
C SER A 4 -0.68 20.65 7.10
N LEU A 5 -1.80 20.25 7.70
CA LEU A 5 -3.10 20.20 7.01
C LEU A 5 -3.58 21.61 6.63
N LYS A 6 -3.51 22.58 7.55
CA LYS A 6 -3.86 23.99 7.26
C LYS A 6 -3.02 24.57 6.13
N GLU A 7 -1.72 24.26 6.11
CA GLU A 7 -0.82 24.69 5.04
C GLU A 7 -1.16 24.04 3.70
N GLY A 8 -1.40 22.72 3.69
CA GLY A 8 -1.80 21.97 2.50
C GLY A 8 -3.09 22.49 1.86
N ILE A 9 -4.12 22.76 2.67
CA ILE A 9 -5.39 23.32 2.19
C ILE A 9 -5.17 24.71 1.57
N ARG A 10 -4.37 25.57 2.21
CA ARG A 10 -4.00 26.90 1.65
C ARG A 10 -3.24 26.80 0.34
N SER A 11 -2.34 25.83 0.22
CA SER A 11 -1.58 25.59 -1.01
C SER A 11 -2.51 25.15 -2.14
N PHE A 12 -3.40 24.18 -1.90
CA PHE A 12 -4.33 23.70 -2.92
C PHE A 12 -5.37 24.75 -3.34
N SER A 13 -5.78 25.66 -2.46
CA SER A 13 -6.65 26.78 -2.84
C SER A 13 -6.04 27.72 -3.89
N ARG A 14 -4.71 27.72 -4.05
CA ARG A 14 -4.03 28.49 -5.12
C ARG A 14 -3.99 27.74 -6.45
N GLN A 15 -4.23 26.42 -6.43
CA GLN A 15 -4.17 25.54 -7.60
C GLN A 15 -5.56 25.13 -8.10
N ILE A 16 -6.51 24.98 -7.19
CA ILE A 16 -7.87 24.52 -7.44
C ILE A 16 -8.83 25.57 -6.88
N GLN A 17 -9.55 26.25 -7.77
CA GLN A 17 -10.57 27.22 -7.37
C GLN A 17 -11.65 26.53 -6.54
N GLY A 18 -12.02 27.13 -5.41
CA GLY A 18 -13.04 26.59 -4.51
C GLY A 18 -12.57 25.51 -3.53
N PHE A 19 -11.28 25.15 -3.52
CA PHE A 19 -10.76 24.12 -2.61
C PHE A 19 -10.89 24.49 -1.11
N MET A 20 -10.99 25.78 -0.79
CA MET A 20 -11.21 26.31 0.56
C MET A 20 -12.52 27.12 0.63
N ALA A 21 -13.57 26.64 -0.03
CA ALA A 21 -14.89 27.25 0.10
C ALA A 21 -15.39 27.19 1.56
N ASP A 22 -16.14 28.21 1.99
CA ASP A 22 -16.63 28.31 3.38
C ASP A 22 -17.61 27.19 3.74
N ASP A 23 -18.25 26.57 2.75
CA ASP A 23 -19.16 25.44 2.88
C ASP A 23 -18.48 24.07 2.68
N ALA A 24 -17.15 24.04 2.46
CA ALA A 24 -16.41 22.78 2.33
C ALA A 24 -16.34 22.03 3.67
N VAL A 25 -16.50 20.71 3.62
CA VAL A 25 -16.56 19.86 4.83
C VAL A 25 -15.30 19.01 4.97
N LEU A 26 -14.73 19.01 6.18
CA LEU A 26 -13.69 18.05 6.58
C LEU A 26 -14.36 16.90 7.34
N THR A 27 -14.33 15.70 6.74
CA THR A 27 -15.05 14.53 7.27
C THR A 27 -14.10 13.54 7.94
N GLY A 28 -14.27 13.37 9.26
CA GLY A 28 -13.66 12.27 10.01
C GLY A 28 -12.13 12.21 9.95
N VAL A 29 -11.59 11.05 10.33
CA VAL A 29 -10.15 10.75 10.29
C VAL A 29 -9.89 9.58 9.36
N GLU A 30 -9.03 9.77 8.37
CA GLU A 30 -8.57 8.71 7.49
C GLU A 30 -7.33 8.04 8.11
N THR A 31 -7.51 6.87 8.72
CA THR A 31 -6.46 6.21 9.53
C THR A 31 -5.85 4.99 8.87
N ARG A 32 -6.39 4.53 7.74
CA ARG A 32 -6.03 3.25 7.10
C ARG A 32 -5.54 3.45 5.68
N THR A 33 -4.62 4.38 5.47
CA THR A 33 -4.04 4.68 4.15
C THR A 33 -3.07 3.61 3.66
N SER A 34 -2.47 2.84 4.58
CA SER A 34 -1.57 1.74 4.27
C SER A 34 -1.43 0.79 5.47
N SER A 35 -0.81 -0.37 5.28
CA SER A 35 -0.57 -1.30 6.39
C SER A 35 0.39 -0.68 7.42
N PRO A 36 0.04 -0.74 8.72
CA PRO A 36 0.89 -0.24 9.80
C PRO A 36 2.06 -1.21 10.11
N ILE A 37 2.10 -2.37 9.45
CA ILE A 37 3.14 -3.39 9.65
C ILE A 37 3.75 -3.82 8.33
N ARG A 38 4.96 -4.38 8.42
CA ARG A 38 5.60 -5.06 7.30
C ARG A 38 5.96 -6.49 7.67
N MET A 39 5.36 -7.45 6.97
CA MET A 39 5.65 -8.86 7.15
C MET A 39 6.90 -9.24 6.34
N VAL A 40 8.07 -9.20 6.96
CA VAL A 40 9.34 -9.30 6.23
C VAL A 40 9.44 -10.63 5.46
N ARG A 41 9.74 -10.52 4.16
CA ARG A 41 9.96 -11.65 3.26
C ARG A 41 11.31 -11.55 2.54
N ASN A 42 11.86 -12.69 2.13
CA ASN A 42 13.11 -12.80 1.39
C ASN A 42 12.94 -12.56 -0.13
N SER A 43 14.01 -12.70 -0.91
CA SER A 43 14.01 -12.55 -2.38
C SER A 43 13.14 -13.58 -3.11
N GLU A 44 12.80 -14.68 -2.46
CA GLU A 44 11.87 -15.71 -2.95
C GLU A 44 10.44 -15.48 -2.44
N TYR A 45 10.16 -14.29 -1.92
CA TYR A 45 8.86 -13.85 -1.42
C TYR A 45 8.33 -14.64 -0.21
N GLN A 46 9.18 -15.46 0.42
CA GLN A 46 8.82 -16.23 1.61
C GLN A 46 9.10 -15.45 2.89
N CYS A 47 8.25 -15.59 3.89
CA CYS A 47 8.43 -15.01 5.20
C CYS A 47 9.76 -15.45 5.82
N ILE A 48 10.51 -14.51 6.42
CA ILE A 48 11.73 -14.85 7.13
C ILE A 48 11.39 -15.71 8.34
N GLY A 49 11.99 -16.90 8.43
CA GLY A 49 11.74 -17.87 9.51
C GLY A 49 10.61 -18.87 9.24
N PHE A 50 9.79 -18.68 8.18
CA PHE A 50 8.68 -19.59 7.86
C PHE A 50 8.65 -19.91 6.36
N SER A 51 9.15 -21.11 5.99
CA SER A 51 9.10 -21.58 4.61
C SER A 51 7.67 -21.92 4.19
N GLY A 52 7.30 -21.57 2.95
CA GLY A 52 5.97 -21.81 2.40
C GLY A 52 4.93 -20.73 2.73
N LEU A 53 5.25 -19.76 3.58
CA LEU A 53 4.40 -18.60 3.84
C LEU A 53 4.83 -17.42 2.97
N TYR A 54 3.90 -16.84 2.19
CA TYR A 54 4.18 -15.78 1.21
C TYR A 54 3.39 -14.49 1.52
N PRO A 55 3.92 -13.58 2.36
CA PRO A 55 3.28 -12.30 2.61
C PRO A 55 3.22 -11.46 1.33
N GLY A 56 2.04 -10.94 0.98
CA GLY A 56 1.84 -10.15 -0.24
C GLY A 56 0.78 -9.06 -0.11
N GLY A 57 0.81 -8.14 -1.07
CA GLY A 57 -0.14 -7.04 -1.17
C GLY A 57 0.00 -6.00 -0.05
N GLU A 58 -1.06 -5.22 0.14
CA GLU A 58 -1.05 -4.09 1.05
C GLU A 58 -1.01 -4.54 2.51
N GLY A 59 -1.78 -5.58 2.88
CA GLY A 59 -1.79 -6.11 4.24
C GLY A 59 -0.41 -6.53 4.74
N ALA A 60 0.44 -7.06 3.85
CA ALA A 60 1.83 -7.43 4.17
C ALA A 60 2.82 -6.26 4.13
N GLY A 61 2.41 -5.08 3.65
CA GLY A 61 3.26 -3.90 3.51
C GLY A 61 4.11 -3.87 2.24
N TYR A 62 3.63 -4.47 1.13
CA TYR A 62 4.33 -4.51 -0.17
C TYR A 62 3.58 -3.86 -1.33
N ALA A 63 2.39 -3.33 -1.07
CA ALA A 63 1.57 -2.59 -2.02
C ALA A 63 0.81 -1.45 -1.32
N GLY A 64 0.22 -0.54 -2.09
CA GLY A 64 -0.57 0.60 -1.56
C GLY A 64 -1.76 0.96 -2.45
N GLY A 65 -2.28 -0.02 -3.18
CA GLY A 65 -3.40 0.18 -4.10
C GLY A 65 -3.60 -1.03 -5.02
N ILE A 66 -4.75 -1.07 -5.68
CA ILE A 66 -5.25 -2.23 -6.45
C ILE A 66 -4.19 -2.77 -7.42
N MET A 67 -3.67 -1.91 -8.30
CA MET A 67 -2.69 -2.32 -9.31
C MET A 67 -1.41 -2.88 -8.68
N SER A 68 -0.85 -2.18 -7.68
CA SER A 68 0.37 -2.61 -7.01
C SER A 68 0.21 -3.93 -6.25
N ALA A 69 -0.96 -4.16 -5.65
CA ALA A 69 -1.26 -5.41 -4.95
C ALA A 69 -1.41 -6.57 -5.93
N ALA A 70 -2.05 -6.34 -7.09
CA ALA A 70 -2.16 -7.34 -8.16
C ALA A 70 -0.79 -7.72 -8.73
N VAL A 71 0.08 -6.73 -9.00
CA VAL A 71 1.45 -6.97 -9.49
C VAL A 71 2.28 -7.74 -8.46
N ASP A 72 2.14 -7.42 -7.17
CA ASP A 72 2.81 -8.17 -6.11
C ASP A 72 2.35 -9.63 -6.06
N GLY A 73 1.03 -9.86 -6.14
CA GLY A 73 0.44 -11.19 -6.20
C GLY A 73 0.92 -12.01 -7.40
N LEU A 74 1.02 -11.39 -8.58
CA LEU A 74 1.56 -12.03 -9.79
C LEU A 74 3.00 -12.51 -9.58
N ARG A 75 3.87 -11.66 -9.04
CA ARG A 75 5.28 -12.00 -8.78
C ARG A 75 5.43 -13.12 -7.76
N ILE A 76 4.59 -13.13 -6.72
CA ILE A 76 4.53 -14.22 -5.74
C ILE A 76 4.11 -15.51 -6.43
N ALA A 77 3.04 -15.48 -7.23
CA ALA A 77 2.53 -16.64 -7.94
C ALA A 77 3.58 -17.23 -8.91
N GLU A 78 4.26 -16.39 -9.70
CA GLU A 78 5.35 -16.81 -10.59
C GLU A 78 6.46 -17.53 -9.84
N LYS A 79 6.85 -17.02 -8.66
CA LYS A 79 7.88 -17.64 -7.81
C LYS A 79 7.44 -18.97 -7.22
N ILE A 80 6.18 -19.07 -6.78
CA ILE A 80 5.58 -20.33 -6.31
C ILE A 80 5.58 -21.36 -7.43
N ILE A 81 5.07 -20.99 -8.61
CA ILE A 81 5.01 -21.87 -9.78
C ILE A 81 6.40 -22.37 -10.15
N ARG A 82 7.40 -21.48 -10.22
CA ARG A 82 8.79 -21.86 -10.53
C ARG A 82 9.37 -22.82 -9.50
N LYS A 83 9.10 -22.60 -8.20
CA LYS A 83 9.62 -23.45 -7.11
C LYS A 83 9.05 -24.87 -7.15
N TYR A 84 7.77 -25.02 -7.50
CA TYR A 84 7.06 -26.30 -7.52
C TYR A 84 6.84 -26.86 -8.93
N SER A 85 7.51 -26.30 -9.94
CA SER A 85 7.47 -26.85 -11.28
C SER A 85 8.02 -28.27 -11.27
N PRO A 86 7.36 -29.24 -11.94
CA PRO A 86 7.86 -30.61 -11.98
C PRO A 86 9.26 -30.66 -12.57
N CYS A 87 10.14 -31.48 -12.01
CA CYS A 87 11.44 -31.76 -12.59
C CYS A 87 11.24 -32.28 -14.02
N LYS A 88 11.97 -31.69 -14.97
CA LYS A 88 12.11 -32.27 -16.30
C LYS A 88 12.89 -33.58 -16.22
#